data_AF-A0A1F6LKE8-F1
#
_entry.id   AF-A0A1F6LKE8-F1
#
_cell.length_a   1.000
_cell.length_b   1.000
_cell.length_c   1.000
_cell.angle_alpha   90.00
_cell.angle_beta   90.00
_cell.angle_gamma   90.00
#
_symmetry.space_group_name_H-M   'P 1'
#
loop_
_entity.id
_entity.type
_entity.pdbx_description
1 polymer ?
#
loop_
_entity_poly.entity_id
_entity_poly.type
_entity_poly.pdbx_seq_one_letter_code
_entity_poly.pdbx_strand_id
1 'polypeptide(L)' 'MRYIYGLIAIVLGVMFVIKSEWLVNNFGANAWAEEHLGTSGGSRLMYKLMGIAIIILTVMILSGMAQEIFLSVLGRTFGL' A
#
# COMPACT_ATOMS: atom_id res chain seq x y z
N MET A 1 15.46 6.07 -13.93
CA MET A 1 14.41 6.88 -13.27
C MET A 1 13.27 6.03 -12.70
N ARG A 2 12.56 5.20 -13.48
CA ARG A 2 11.48 4.31 -12.98
C ARG A 2 11.88 3.47 -11.75
N TYR A 3 13.04 2.82 -11.80
CA TYR A 3 13.54 2.01 -10.68
C TYR A 3 13.95 2.84 -9.46
N ILE A 4 14.42 4.07 -9.65
CA ILE A 4 14.79 4.98 -8.55
C ILE A 4 13.54 5.42 -7.79
N TYR A 5 12.49 5.84 -8.52
CA TYR A 5 11.22 6.20 -7.91
C TYR A 5 10.55 5.02 -7.21
N GLY A 6 10.61 3.83 -7.83
CA GLY A 6 10.10 2.62 -7.21
C GLY A 6 10.87 2.24 -5.94
N LEU A 7 12.19 2.40 -5.92
CA LEU A 7 12.98 2.16 -4.72
C LEU A 7 12.58 3.12 -3.58
N ILE A 8 12.39 4.40 -3.89
CA ILE A 8 11.92 5.41 -2.91
C ILE A 8 10.54 5.02 -2.38
N ALA A 9 9.61 4.62 -3.24
CA ALA A 9 8.27 4.20 -2.84
C ALA A 9 8.28 2.94 -1.97
N ILE A 10 9.15 1.97 -2.25
CA ILE A 10 9.35 0.79 -1.39
C ILE A 10 9.88 1.22 -0.01
N VAL A 11 10.88 2.09 0.04
CA VAL A 11 11.43 2.60 1.31
C VAL A 11 10.35 3.33 2.12
N LEU A 12 9.53 4.14 1.47
CA LEU A 12 8.39 4.80 2.12
C LEU A 12 7.38 3.78 2.65
N GLY A 13 7.02 2.76 1.86
CA GLY A 13 6.12 1.69 2.30
C GLY A 13 6.69 0.92 3.50
N VAL A 14 7.98 0.62 3.51
CA VAL A 14 8.68 -0.02 4.64
C VAL A 14 8.65 0.88 5.87
N MET A 15 8.89 2.19 5.70
CA MET A 15 8.78 3.15 6.81
C MET A 15 7.37 3.18 7.40
N PHE A 16 6.32 3.11 6.59
CA PHE A 16 4.93 3.01 7.08
C PHE A 16 4.70 1.77 7.94
N VAL A 17 5.31 0.63 7.58
CA VAL A 17 5.21 -0.61 8.36
C VAL A 17 5.98 -0.51 9.68
N ILE A 18 7.23 -0.04 9.66
CA ILE A 18 8.09 0.02 10.85
C ILE A 18 7.64 1.14 11.80
N LYS A 19 7.29 2.31 11.27
CA LYS A 19 6.90 3.50 12.03
C LYS A 19 5.39 3.58 12.25
N SER A 20 4.68 2.45 12.22
CA SER A 20 3.22 2.43 12.42
C SER A 20 2.80 3.02 13.78
N GLU A 21 3.58 2.80 14.84
CA GLU A 21 3.28 3.40 16.16
C GLU A 21 3.50 4.91 16.16
N TRP A 22 4.56 5.37 15.50
CA TRP A 22 4.78 6.79 15.32
C TRP A 22 3.65 7.43 14.52
N LEU A 23 3.15 6.76 13.47
CA LEU A 23 2.00 7.24 12.69
C LEU A 23 0.74 7.35 13.56
N VAL A 24 0.41 6.33 14.35
CA VAL A 24 -0.75 6.41 15.27
C VAL A 24 -0.57 7.50 16.32
N ASN A 25 0.64 7.70 16.85
CA ASN A 25 0.89 8.72 17.87
C ASN A 25 0.83 10.16 17.32
N ASN A 26 1.13 10.37 16.04
CA ASN A 26 1.11 11.71 15.42
C ASN A 26 -0.20 12.02 14.71
N PHE A 27 -0.79 11.05 14.04
CA PHE A 27 -2.03 11.21 13.24
C PHE A 27 -3.29 10.74 13.98
N GLY A 28 -3.13 10.04 15.11
CA GLY A 28 -4.22 9.51 15.91
C GLY A 28 -4.64 8.09 15.52
N ALA A 29 -5.58 7.56 16.30
CA ALA A 29 -6.24 6.30 15.99
C ALA A 29 -7.40 6.54 15.01
N ASN A 30 -7.63 5.58 14.12
CA ASN A 30 -8.75 5.56 13.20
C ASN A 30 -9.88 4.71 13.79
N ALA A 31 -11.06 5.30 14.00
CA ALA A 31 -12.21 4.62 14.59
C ALA A 31 -12.69 3.40 13.78
N TRP A 32 -12.71 3.51 12.44
CA TRP A 32 -13.07 2.39 11.57
C TRP A 32 -12.08 1.24 11.71
N ALA A 33 -10.79 1.56 11.82
CA ALA A 33 -9.74 0.56 11.98
C ALA A 33 -9.81 -0.13 13.35
N GLU A 34 -10.05 0.62 14.42
CA GLU A 34 -10.26 0.01 15.75
C GLU A 34 -11.52 -0.87 15.80
N GLU A 35 -12.58 -0.50 15.07
CA GLU A 35 -13.82 -1.29 15.04
C GLU A 35 -13.70 -2.57 14.20
N HIS A 36 -13.02 -2.53 13.05
CA HIS A 36 -13.01 -3.63 12.06
C HIS A 36 -11.73 -4.48 12.08
N LEU A 37 -10.63 -3.93 12.62
CA LEU A 37 -9.31 -4.59 12.66
C LEU A 37 -8.84 -4.84 14.11
N GLY A 38 -9.68 -4.52 15.10
CA GLY A 38 -9.31 -4.30 16.49
C GLY A 38 -9.35 -5.50 17.43
N THR A 39 -8.59 -6.56 17.15
CA THR A 39 -8.28 -7.54 18.21
C THR A 39 -7.15 -7.04 19.13
N SER A 40 -6.28 -6.12 18.68
CA SER A 40 -5.21 -5.47 19.49
C SER A 40 -4.54 -4.27 18.76
N GLY A 41 -5.26 -3.14 18.59
CA GLY A 41 -4.69 -1.92 17.98
C GLY A 41 -4.88 -1.85 16.46
N GLY A 42 -6.14 -1.76 16.04
CA GLY A 42 -6.54 -1.84 14.63
C GLY A 42 -5.95 -0.73 13.76
N SER A 43 -5.74 0.47 14.30
CA SER A 43 -5.10 1.59 13.60
C SER A 43 -3.64 1.28 13.25
N ARG A 44 -2.89 0.64 14.15
CA ARG A 44 -1.50 0.23 13.89
C ARG A 44 -1.47 -0.79 12.76
N LEU A 45 -2.40 -1.73 12.79
CA LEU A 45 -2.53 -2.75 11.75
C LEU A 45 -2.91 -2.12 10.40
N MET A 46 -3.83 -1.16 10.38
CA MET A 46 -4.20 -0.40 9.18
C MET A 46 -3.00 0.30 8.54
N TYR A 47 -2.19 1.03 9.32
CA TYR A 47 -1.00 1.71 8.78
C TYR A 47 0.03 0.72 8.23
N LYS A 48 0.20 -0.45 8.86
CA LYS A 48 1.04 -1.53 8.32
C LYS A 48 0.48 -2.08 7.01
N LEU A 49 -0.82 -2.35 6.94
CA LEU A 49 -1.47 -2.86 5.74
C LEU A 49 -1.35 -1.86 4.56
N MET A 50 -1.50 -0.56 4.83
CA MET A 50 -1.24 0.48 3.84
C MET A 50 0.20 0.45 3.33
N GLY A 51 1.18 0.36 4.24
CA GLY A 51 2.59 0.25 3.87
C GLY A 51 2.88 -0.98 3.00
N ILE A 52 2.32 -2.14 3.37
CA ILE A 52 2.42 -3.38 2.58
C ILE A 52 1.77 -3.21 1.21
N ALA A 53 0.59 -2.60 1.13
CA ALA A 53 -0.09 -2.34 -0.14
C ALA A 53 0.74 -1.45 -1.06
N ILE A 54 1.38 -0.39 -0.52
CA ILE A 54 2.28 0.49 -1.29
C ILE A 54 3.46 -0.32 -1.86
N ILE A 55 4.07 -1.20 -1.05
CA ILE A 55 5.18 -2.05 -1.51
C ILE A 55 4.71 -2.97 -2.64
N ILE A 56 3.58 -3.66 -2.46
CA ILE A 56 3.03 -4.58 -3.46
C ILE A 56 2.74 -3.85 -4.76
N LEU A 57 2.02 -2.72 -4.70
CA LEU A 57 1.69 -1.92 -5.88
C LEU A 57 2.94 -1.42 -6.58
N THR A 58 3.95 -0.98 -5.82
CA THR A 58 5.22 -0.53 -6.40
C THR A 58 5.93 -1.66 -7.13
N VAL A 59 5.98 -2.86 -6.54
CA VAL A 59 6.56 -4.05 -7.19
C VAL A 59 5.79 -4.39 -8.46
N MET A 60 4.45 -4.37 -8.43
CA MET A 60 3.61 -4.64 -9.60
C MET A 60 3.80 -3.64 -10.75
N ILE A 61 4.03 -2.36 -10.42
CA ILE A 61 4.31 -1.32 -11.42
C ILE A 61 5.73 -1.51 -12.00
N LEU A 62 6.71 -1.83 -11.15
CA LEU A 62 8.09 -2.06 -11.58
C LEU A 62 8.25 -3.31 -12.44
N SER A 63 7.49 -4.37 -12.14
CA SER A 63 7.50 -5.63 -12.90
C SER A 63 6.74 -5.54 -14.23
N GLY A 64 5.99 -4.46 -14.47
CA GLY A 64 5.13 -4.32 -15.65
C GLY A 64 3.80 -5.07 -15.55
N MET A 65 3.61 -5.89 -14.51
CA MET A 65 2.37 -6.65 -14.28
C MET A 65 1.14 -5.75 -14.17
N ALA A 66 1.29 -4.55 -13.59
CA ALA A 66 0.19 -3.59 -13.50
C ALA A 66 -0.34 -3.18 -14.88
N GLN A 67 0.54 -3.03 -15.87
CA GLN A 67 0.16 -2.68 -17.25
C GLN A 67 -0.52 -3.86 -17.94
N GLU A 68 0.00 -5.08 -17.76
CA GLU A 68 -0.62 -6.29 -18.33
C GLU A 68 -2.01 -6.55 -17.77
N ILE A 69 -2.18 -6.43 -16.45
CA ILE A 69 -3.49 -6.57 -15.80
C ILE A 69 -4.46 -5.52 -16.32
N PHE A 70 -4.03 -4.25 -16.40
CA PHE A 70 -4.83 -3.16 -16.91
C PHE A 70 -5.30 -3.40 -18.35
N LEU A 71 -4.40 -3.83 -19.24
CA LEU A 71 -4.75 -4.18 -20.62
C LEU A 71 -5.66 -5.40 -20.69
N SER A 72 -5.47 -6.41 -19.86
CA SER A 72 -6.33 -7.61 -19.86
C SER A 72 -7.76 -7.33 -19.40
N VAL A 73 -7.92 -6.46 -18.41
CA VAL A 73 -9.21 -6.11 -17.82
C VAL A 73 -9.91 -5.08 -18.69
N LEU A 74 -9.22 -3.98 -19.03
CA LEU A 74 -9.82 -2.90 -19.79
C LEU A 74 -9.87 -3.15 -21.29
N GLY A 75 -8.87 -3.83 -21.87
CA GLY A 75 -8.91 -4.21 -23.29
C GLY A 75 -10.13 -5.08 -23.59
N ARG A 76 -10.42 -6.05 -22.71
CA ARG A 76 -11.64 -6.87 -22.82
C ARG A 76 -12.93 -6.05 -22.70
N THR A 77 -12.98 -5.00 -21.88
CA THR A 77 -14.19 -4.17 -21.73
C THR A 77 -14.34 -3.08 -22.81
N PHE A 78 -13.24 -2.63 -23.42
CA PHE A 78 -13.24 -1.60 -24.46
C PHE A 78 -13.02 -2.14 -25.88
N GLY A 79 -12.88 -3.46 -26.06
CA GLY A 79 -12.74 -4.10 -27.36
C GLY A 79 -11.37 -3.88 -28.04
N LEU A 80 -10.32 -3.64 -27.24
CA LEU A 80 -8.91 -3.65 -27.67
C LEU A 80 -8.30 -5.04 -27.43
#